data_AF-W1TUI1-F1
#
_entry.id   AF-W1TUI1-F1
#
_cell.length_a   1.000
_cell.length_b   1.000
_cell.length_c   1.000
_cell.angle_alpha   90.00
_cell.angle_beta   90.00
_cell.angle_gamma   90.00
#
_symmetry.space_group_name_H-M   'P 1'
#
loop_
_entity.id
_entity.type
_entity.pdbx_description
1 polymer ?
#
loop_
_entity_poly.entity_id
_entity_poly.type
_entity_poly.pdbx_seq_one_letter_code
_entity_poly.pdbx_strand_id
1 'polypeptide(L)'
;MAELKEEFQDLFCLRVIRRTVHLDIYTKLNPLVYFHRIYQGSIFLRLLCYFLREEKESFACFIQKEYLSRATGYRLCDKCLDFLKGIRLSLDKYQVIGPEYRIRFLIALLEYKFGIHLYAITEKELEIVFDLISASNAHLSIEAFEEATEESRFFCILMVLMWKRKDFAADIPESPELTRLKTLFIYPKLLSLTKNIMESALEITFTQADYDYLFLAYCTDSQSFFQRQMVR
;
A
#
# COMPACT_ATOMS: atom_id res chain seq x y z
N MET A 1 6.74 -9.08 -27.49
CA MET A 1 8.15 -9.52 -27.60
C MET A 1 9.04 -8.38 -28.08
N ALA A 2 8.75 -7.73 -29.21
CA ALA A 2 9.48 -6.52 -29.63
C ALA A 2 9.29 -5.36 -28.64
N GLU A 3 8.03 -5.05 -28.27
CA GLU A 3 7.70 -4.02 -27.27
C GLU A 3 8.41 -4.26 -25.93
N LEU A 4 8.32 -5.48 -25.37
CA LEU A 4 9.02 -5.86 -24.13
C LEU A 4 10.56 -5.74 -24.22
N LYS A 5 11.15 -5.93 -25.41
CA LYS A 5 12.60 -5.78 -25.60
C LYS A 5 13.01 -4.31 -25.63
N GLU A 6 12.21 -3.45 -26.24
CA GLU A 6 12.47 -2.03 -26.36
C GLU A 6 12.25 -1.31 -25.02
N GLU A 7 11.14 -1.62 -24.34
CA GLU A 7 10.73 -0.94 -23.10
C GLU A 7 11.62 -1.30 -21.89
N PHE A 8 12.23 -2.49 -21.87
CA PHE A 8 13.00 -3.02 -20.74
C PHE A 8 14.46 -3.33 -21.06
N GLN A 9 15.01 -2.77 -22.14
CA GLN A 9 16.40 -3.00 -22.56
C GLN A 9 17.44 -2.59 -21.49
N ASP A 10 17.08 -1.70 -20.58
CA ASP A 10 17.85 -1.24 -19.43
C ASP A 10 17.81 -2.21 -18.24
N LEU A 11 16.86 -3.15 -18.24
CA LEU A 11 16.50 -3.97 -17.09
C LEU A 11 16.76 -5.47 -17.31
N PHE A 12 16.48 -5.99 -18.50
CA PHE A 12 16.76 -7.39 -18.85
C PHE A 12 16.99 -7.61 -20.35
N CYS A 13 17.66 -8.72 -20.69
CA CYS A 13 17.78 -9.22 -22.05
C CYS A 13 16.75 -10.34 -22.29
N LEU A 14 16.00 -10.24 -23.39
CA LEU A 14 15.19 -11.36 -23.88
C LEU A 14 15.89 -12.05 -25.05
N ARG A 15 16.33 -13.30 -24.84
CA ARG A 15 16.97 -14.13 -25.86
C ARG A 15 16.06 -15.30 -26.23
N VAL A 16 15.93 -15.57 -27.52
CA VAL A 16 15.21 -16.74 -28.02
C VAL A 16 16.24 -17.76 -28.47
N ILE A 17 16.36 -18.86 -27.75
CA ILE A 17 17.28 -19.95 -28.09
C ILE A 17 16.44 -21.16 -28.47
N ARG A 18 16.50 -21.55 -29.75
CA ARG A 18 15.66 -22.58 -30.37
C ARG A 18 14.16 -22.25 -30.26
N ARG A 19 13.47 -22.75 -29.22
CA ARG A 19 12.03 -22.57 -28.94
C ARG A 19 11.78 -22.12 -27.49
N THR A 20 12.83 -21.77 -26.75
CA THR A 20 12.73 -21.32 -25.37
C THR A 20 13.06 -19.84 -25.31
N VAL A 21 12.24 -19.09 -24.57
CA VAL A 21 12.48 -17.70 -24.25
C VAL A 21 13.27 -17.64 -22.95
N HIS A 22 14.45 -17.04 -23.01
CA HIS A 22 15.31 -16.78 -21.87
C HIS A 22 15.23 -15.30 -21.51
N LEU A 23 15.04 -15.03 -20.22
CA LEU A 23 15.08 -13.71 -19.62
C LEU A 23 16.34 -13.64 -18.76
N ASP A 24 17.31 -12.84 -19.19
CA ASP A 24 18.54 -12.61 -18.45
C ASP A 24 18.50 -11.23 -17.81
N ILE A 25 18.40 -11.19 -16.49
CA ILE A 25 18.24 -9.94 -15.74
C ILE A 25 19.63 -9.32 -15.52
N TYR A 26 19.79 -8.03 -15.84
CA TYR A 26 21.09 -7.35 -15.75
C TYR A 26 21.48 -6.96 -14.33
N THR A 27 20.49 -6.81 -13.44
CA THR A 27 20.66 -6.26 -12.10
C THR A 27 20.07 -7.17 -11.03
N LYS A 28 20.60 -7.11 -9.80
CA LYS A 28 19.95 -7.71 -8.63
C LYS A 28 18.81 -6.81 -8.10
N LEU A 29 18.01 -6.22 -8.98
CA LEU A 29 16.88 -5.40 -8.54
C LEU A 29 15.75 -6.29 -8.03
N ASN A 30 14.96 -5.75 -7.10
CA ASN A 30 13.73 -6.37 -6.66
C ASN A 30 12.82 -6.64 -7.88
N PRO A 31 12.34 -7.89 -8.10
CA PRO A 31 11.53 -8.23 -9.26
C PRO A 31 10.26 -7.39 -9.43
N LEU A 32 9.75 -6.79 -8.34
CA LEU A 32 8.59 -5.91 -8.39
C LEU A 32 8.80 -4.69 -9.29
N VAL A 33 10.05 -4.19 -9.43
CA VAL A 33 10.37 -3.04 -10.27
C VAL A 33 9.96 -3.26 -11.72
N TYR A 34 10.19 -4.47 -12.25
CA TYR A 34 9.77 -4.82 -13.63
C TYR A 34 8.26 -4.80 -13.76
N PHE A 35 7.56 -5.37 -12.77
CA PHE A 35 6.12 -5.44 -12.78
C PHE A 35 5.47 -4.07 -12.62
N HIS A 36 6.00 -3.21 -11.74
CA HIS A 36 5.52 -1.84 -11.57
C HIS A 36 5.55 -1.06 -12.88
N ARG A 37 6.62 -1.16 -13.67
CA ARG A 37 6.71 -0.52 -14.99
C ARG A 37 5.64 -1.04 -15.95
N ILE A 38 5.40 -2.35 -15.99
CA ILE A 38 4.31 -2.95 -16.77
C ILE A 38 2.94 -2.40 -16.30
N TYR A 39 2.73 -2.34 -14.98
CA TYR A 39 1.46 -1.92 -14.40
C TYR A 39 1.15 -0.44 -14.60
N GLN A 40 2.17 0.43 -14.70
CA GLN A 40 1.99 1.83 -15.06
C GLN A 40 1.30 2.02 -16.42
N GLY A 41 1.44 1.04 -17.33
CA GLY A 41 0.73 1.00 -18.61
C GLY A 41 -0.77 0.70 -18.50
N SER A 42 -1.27 0.20 -17.37
CA SER A 42 -2.67 -0.21 -17.20
C SER A 42 -3.64 0.96 -16.99
N ILE A 43 -4.51 1.20 -17.98
CA ILE A 43 -5.61 2.18 -17.90
C ILE A 43 -6.53 1.87 -16.71
N PHE A 44 -6.79 0.59 -16.42
CA PHE A 44 -7.65 0.19 -15.31
C PHE A 44 -7.08 0.65 -13.96
N LEU A 45 -5.77 0.47 -13.77
CA LEU A 45 -5.10 0.88 -12.54
C LEU A 45 -4.99 2.41 -12.42
N ARG A 46 -4.72 3.12 -13.53
CA ARG A 46 -4.79 4.59 -13.56
C ARG A 46 -6.18 5.12 -13.23
N LEU A 47 -7.23 4.44 -13.72
CA LEU A 47 -8.61 4.80 -13.41
C LEU A 47 -8.97 4.55 -11.93
N LEU A 48 -8.51 3.44 -11.33
CA LEU A 48 -8.64 3.23 -9.88
C LEU A 48 -7.93 4.34 -9.08
N CYS A 49 -6.72 4.72 -9.49
CA CYS A 49 -5.99 5.84 -8.88
C CYS A 49 -6.77 7.14 -9.01
N TYR A 50 -7.36 7.43 -10.18
CA TYR A 50 -8.22 8.58 -10.39
C TYR A 50 -9.41 8.59 -9.41
N PHE A 51 -10.10 7.45 -9.21
CA PHE A 51 -11.24 7.40 -8.30
C PHE A 51 -10.87 7.58 -6.83
N LEU A 52 -9.65 7.18 -6.43
CA LEU A 52 -9.15 7.31 -5.06
C LEU A 52 -8.65 8.71 -4.71
N ARG A 53 -8.22 9.51 -5.69
CA ARG A 53 -7.78 10.90 -5.47
C ARG A 53 -8.94 11.78 -5.02
N GLU A 54 -8.73 12.56 -3.97
CA GLU A 54 -9.71 13.51 -3.45
C GLU A 54 -9.84 14.72 -4.37
N GLU A 55 -8.71 15.37 -4.66
CA GLU A 55 -8.64 16.44 -5.64
C GLU A 55 -8.34 15.88 -7.03
N LYS A 56 -9.28 16.09 -7.95
CA LYS A 56 -9.17 15.59 -9.32
C LYS A 56 -9.99 16.41 -10.31
N GLU A 57 -9.59 16.30 -11.56
CA GLU A 57 -10.34 16.80 -12.69
C GLU A 57 -11.65 16.05 -12.91
N SER A 58 -12.52 16.58 -13.78
CA SER A 58 -13.74 15.88 -14.18
C SER A 58 -13.42 14.57 -14.91
N PHE A 59 -14.31 13.58 -14.80
CA PHE A 59 -14.12 12.29 -15.45
C PHE A 59 -14.03 12.40 -16.98
N ALA A 60 -14.75 13.36 -17.56
CA ALA A 60 -14.64 13.65 -18.99
C ALA A 60 -13.22 14.11 -19.39
N CYS A 61 -12.57 14.92 -18.55
CA CYS A 61 -11.20 15.37 -18.77
C CYS A 61 -10.20 14.22 -18.63
N PHE A 62 -10.38 13.35 -17.63
CA PHE A 62 -9.60 12.13 -17.48
C PHE A 62 -9.69 11.22 -18.72
N ILE A 63 -10.91 10.92 -19.19
CA ILE A 63 -11.15 10.10 -20.40
C ILE A 63 -10.39 10.67 -21.61
N GLN A 64 -10.43 11.99 -21.78
CA GLN A 64 -9.76 12.66 -22.90
C GLN A 64 -8.24 12.56 -22.79
N LYS A 65 -7.66 12.75 -21.60
CA LYS A 65 -6.22 12.62 -21.37
C LYS A 65 -5.70 11.20 -21.60
N GLU A 66 -6.52 10.20 -21.29
CA GLU A 66 -6.22 8.80 -21.53
C GLU A 66 -6.55 8.36 -22.97
N TYR A 67 -6.90 9.30 -23.87
CA TYR A 67 -7.25 9.06 -25.26
C TYR A 67 -8.37 8.03 -25.45
N LEU A 68 -9.32 7.98 -24.51
CA LEU A 68 -10.44 7.04 -24.53
C LEU A 68 -11.66 7.66 -25.20
N SER A 69 -12.42 6.85 -25.93
CA SER A 69 -13.79 7.23 -26.28
C SER A 69 -14.68 7.23 -25.02
N ARG A 70 -15.72 8.07 -25.00
CA ARG A 70 -16.68 8.11 -23.88
C ARG A 70 -17.25 6.72 -23.56
N ALA A 71 -17.68 5.98 -24.58
CA ALA A 71 -18.24 4.64 -24.41
C ALA A 71 -17.23 3.64 -23.81
N THR A 72 -15.96 3.73 -24.16
CA THR A 72 -14.92 2.89 -23.55
C THR A 72 -14.62 3.33 -22.11
N GLY A 73 -14.58 4.64 -21.85
CA GLY A 73 -14.40 5.19 -20.50
C GLY A 73 -15.49 4.72 -19.52
N TYR A 74 -16.77 4.79 -19.90
CA TYR A 74 -17.86 4.31 -19.05
C TYR A 74 -17.84 2.80 -18.84
N ARG A 75 -17.54 2.00 -19.87
CA ARG A 75 -17.37 0.54 -19.69
C ARG A 75 -16.21 0.18 -18.76
N LEU A 76 -15.14 0.98 -18.74
CA LEU A 76 -14.04 0.80 -17.79
C LEU A 76 -14.45 1.22 -16.38
N CYS A 77 -15.24 2.29 -16.25
CA CYS A 77 -15.84 2.69 -14.97
C CYS A 77 -16.66 1.54 -14.36
N ASP A 78 -17.52 0.89 -15.16
CA ASP A 78 -18.33 -0.25 -14.69
C ASP A 78 -17.45 -1.40 -14.19
N LYS A 79 -16.38 -1.75 -14.92
CA LYS A 79 -15.43 -2.79 -14.48
C LYS A 79 -14.73 -2.42 -13.18
N CYS A 80 -14.32 -1.15 -13.02
CA CYS A 80 -13.73 -0.68 -11.77
C CYS A 80 -14.74 -0.74 -10.61
N LEU A 81 -15.99 -0.36 -10.87
CA LEU A 81 -17.07 -0.45 -9.89
C LEU A 81 -17.33 -1.90 -9.46
N ASP A 82 -17.35 -2.84 -10.40
CA ASP A 82 -17.52 -4.27 -10.11
C ASP A 82 -16.37 -4.80 -9.24
N PHE A 83 -15.13 -4.42 -9.56
CA PHE A 83 -13.97 -4.74 -8.73
C PHE A 83 -14.11 -4.16 -7.31
N LEU A 84 -14.44 -2.87 -7.19
CA LEU A 84 -14.62 -2.19 -5.90
C LEU A 84 -15.69 -2.87 -5.05
N LYS A 85 -16.83 -3.23 -5.66
CA LYS A 85 -17.90 -3.99 -4.98
C LYS A 85 -17.39 -5.34 -4.48
N GLY A 86 -16.55 -6.02 -5.24
CA GLY A 86 -15.91 -7.28 -4.84
C GLY A 86 -15.09 -7.16 -3.55
N ILE A 87 -14.50 -5.99 -3.29
CA ILE A 87 -13.76 -5.68 -2.05
C ILE A 87 -14.57 -4.87 -1.04
N ARG A 88 -15.90 -4.78 -1.21
CA ARG A 88 -16.87 -4.04 -0.37
C ARG A 88 -16.61 -2.53 -0.29
N LEU A 89 -16.16 -1.97 -1.41
CA LEU A 89 -16.12 -0.54 -1.67
C LEU A 89 -17.14 -0.19 -2.77
N SER A 90 -17.39 1.09 -2.98
CA SER A 90 -18.26 1.57 -4.06
C SER A 90 -17.74 2.89 -4.61
N LEU A 91 -18.44 3.43 -5.59
CA LEU A 91 -18.27 4.80 -6.06
C LEU A 91 -19.50 5.63 -5.69
N ASP A 92 -19.27 6.83 -5.16
CA ASP A 92 -20.24 7.92 -5.28
C ASP A 92 -19.72 8.89 -6.33
N LYS A 93 -20.48 9.03 -7.42
CA LYS A 93 -20.06 9.66 -8.68
C LYS A 93 -18.76 9.03 -9.20
N TYR A 94 -17.61 9.61 -8.85
CA TYR A 94 -16.28 9.17 -9.26
C TYR A 94 -15.28 9.21 -8.09
N GLN A 95 -15.78 9.10 -6.86
CA GLN A 95 -14.98 8.99 -5.65
C GLN A 95 -15.22 7.63 -5.02
N VAL A 96 -14.14 6.94 -4.64
CA VAL A 96 -14.26 5.71 -3.85
C VAL A 96 -14.85 6.02 -2.48
N ILE A 97 -15.88 5.27 -2.11
CA ILE A 97 -16.54 5.31 -0.80
C ILE A 97 -16.59 3.91 -0.18
N GLY A 98 -16.75 3.86 1.14
CA GLY A 98 -16.84 2.63 1.92
C GLY A 98 -15.99 2.73 3.19
N PRO A 99 -15.80 1.62 3.91
CA PRO A 99 -15.00 1.61 5.13
C PRO A 99 -13.56 2.03 4.84
N GLU A 100 -13.09 3.07 5.54
CA GLU A 100 -11.81 3.71 5.26
C GLU A 100 -10.62 2.76 5.44
N TYR A 101 -10.67 1.83 6.40
CA TYR A 101 -9.61 0.81 6.56
C TYR A 101 -9.40 -0.03 5.28
N ARG A 102 -10.46 -0.26 4.48
CA ARG A 102 -10.37 -0.97 3.19
C ARG A 102 -9.82 -0.06 2.09
N ILE A 103 -10.17 1.23 2.12
CA ILE A 103 -9.61 2.23 1.21
C ILE A 103 -8.09 2.34 1.43
N ARG A 104 -7.64 2.49 2.69
CA ARG A 104 -6.22 2.51 3.04
C ARG A 104 -5.50 1.23 2.59
N PHE A 105 -6.12 0.06 2.79
CA PHE A 105 -5.57 -1.20 2.33
C PHE A 105 -5.43 -1.26 0.80
N LEU A 106 -6.44 -0.80 0.05
CA LEU A 106 -6.38 -0.72 -1.41
C LEU A 106 -5.27 0.22 -1.87
N ILE A 107 -5.13 1.40 -1.25
CA ILE A 107 -4.08 2.37 -1.57
C ILE A 107 -2.70 1.73 -1.32
N ALA A 108 -2.50 1.12 -0.16
CA ALA A 108 -1.25 0.43 0.15
C ALA A 108 -0.95 -0.71 -0.83
N LEU A 109 -1.98 -1.43 -1.27
CA LEU A 109 -1.81 -2.53 -2.23
C LEU A 109 -1.43 -2.00 -3.62
N LEU A 110 -2.06 -0.90 -4.06
CA LEU A 110 -1.72 -0.22 -5.32
C LEU A 110 -0.28 0.28 -5.31
N GLU A 111 0.18 0.83 -4.19
CA GLU A 111 1.55 1.29 -4.06
C GLU A 111 2.55 0.13 -4.02
N TYR A 112 2.39 -0.81 -3.08
CA TYR A 112 3.33 -1.91 -2.88
C TYR A 112 3.40 -2.86 -4.07
N LYS A 113 2.23 -3.33 -4.55
CA LYS A 113 2.18 -4.39 -5.57
C LYS A 113 2.23 -3.85 -6.99
N PHE A 114 1.71 -2.64 -7.21
CA PHE A 114 1.55 -2.09 -8.56
C PHE A 114 2.41 -0.85 -8.85
N GLY A 115 3.10 -0.29 -7.84
CA GLY A 115 3.97 0.88 -8.03
C GLY A 115 3.19 2.16 -8.30
N ILE A 116 1.98 2.27 -7.76
CA ILE A 116 1.10 3.42 -7.97
C ILE A 116 1.07 4.25 -6.69
N HIS A 117 1.77 5.38 -6.73
CA HIS A 117 1.93 6.27 -5.58
C HIS A 117 0.81 7.32 -5.55
N LEU A 118 -0.12 7.18 -4.61
CA LEU A 118 -1.18 8.18 -4.39
C LEU A 118 -0.75 9.26 -3.39
N TYR A 119 0.00 8.86 -2.37
CA TYR A 119 0.56 9.74 -1.36
C TYR A 119 2.08 9.69 -1.46
N ALA A 120 2.72 10.86 -1.37
CA ALA A 120 4.16 10.90 -1.20
C ALA A 120 4.49 10.47 0.24
N ILE A 121 5.30 9.42 0.36
CA ILE A 121 5.89 8.97 1.62
C ILE A 121 7.31 9.52 1.67
N THR A 122 7.57 10.38 2.65
CA THR A 122 8.89 11.03 2.82
C THR A 122 9.84 10.18 3.66
N GLU A 123 11.14 10.44 3.55
CA GLU A 123 12.17 9.77 4.38
C GLU A 123 11.90 9.98 5.87
N LYS A 124 11.58 11.20 6.30
CA LYS A 124 11.19 11.52 7.67
C LYS A 124 10.01 10.68 8.17
N GLU A 125 9.04 10.39 7.30
CA GLU A 125 7.90 9.55 7.66
C GLU A 125 8.28 8.09 7.83
N LEU A 126 9.23 7.60 7.03
CA LEU A 126 9.79 6.26 7.20
C LEU A 126 10.67 6.17 8.45
N GLU A 127 11.41 7.22 8.80
CA GLU A 127 12.18 7.30 10.05
C GLU A 127 11.28 7.17 11.29
N ILE A 128 10.10 7.81 11.29
CA ILE A 128 9.14 7.65 12.40
C ILE A 128 8.68 6.19 12.53
N VAL A 129 8.46 5.50 11.41
CA VAL A 129 8.09 4.07 11.40
C VAL A 129 9.27 3.20 11.87
N PHE A 130 10.49 3.53 11.46
CA PHE A 130 11.71 2.87 11.93
C PHE A 130 11.86 2.99 13.44
N ASP A 131 11.72 4.19 14.01
CA ASP A 131 11.86 4.43 15.44
C ASP A 131 10.86 3.57 16.24
N LEU A 132 9.63 3.43 15.74
CA LEU A 132 8.62 2.55 16.31
C LEU A 132 9.05 1.07 16.29
N ILE A 133 9.50 0.59 15.13
CA ILE A 133 9.92 -0.80 14.94
C ILE A 133 11.15 -1.12 15.79
N SER A 134 12.13 -0.22 15.82
CA SER A 134 13.37 -0.34 16.60
C SER A 134 13.10 -0.31 18.10
N ALA A 135 12.15 0.50 18.57
CA ALA A 135 11.73 0.47 19.98
C ALA A 135 11.05 -0.87 20.35
N SER A 136 10.51 -1.60 19.37
CA SER A 136 9.88 -2.91 19.58
C SER A 136 10.88 -4.08 19.53
N ASN A 137 12.00 -3.92 18.81
CA ASN A 137 13.05 -4.92 18.59
C ASN A 137 14.40 -4.40 19.12
N ALA A 138 14.83 -4.90 20.27
CA ALA A 138 16.16 -4.54 20.78
C ALA A 138 17.25 -4.89 19.74
N HIS A 139 18.01 -3.87 19.31
CA HIS A 139 19.18 -3.94 18.42
C HIS A 139 18.93 -4.04 16.90
N LEU A 140 17.80 -3.56 16.37
CA LEU A 140 17.64 -3.40 14.92
C LEU A 140 18.55 -2.26 14.41
N SER A 141 19.44 -2.56 13.44
CA SER A 141 20.24 -1.53 12.76
C SER A 141 19.44 -0.90 11.61
N ILE A 142 19.89 0.27 11.13
CA ILE A 142 19.27 0.94 9.99
C ILE A 142 19.37 0.08 8.73
N GLU A 143 20.51 -0.56 8.48
CA GLU A 143 20.72 -1.41 7.31
C GLU A 143 19.80 -2.64 7.34
N ALA A 144 19.68 -3.28 8.52
CA ALA A 144 18.74 -4.39 8.71
C ALA A 144 17.28 -3.94 8.56
N PHE A 145 16.97 -2.69 8.94
CA PHE A 145 15.66 -2.12 8.70
C PHE A 145 15.42 -1.81 7.23
N GLU A 146 16.37 -1.27 6.48
CA GLU A 146 16.20 -1.01 5.04
C GLU A 146 15.93 -2.30 4.27
N GLU A 147 16.68 -3.36 4.58
CA GLU A 147 16.46 -4.70 4.01
C GLU A 147 15.09 -5.26 4.41
N ALA A 148 14.75 -5.22 5.71
CA ALA A 148 13.42 -5.63 6.18
C ALA A 148 12.29 -4.74 5.65
N THR A 149 12.57 -3.47 5.31
CA THR A 149 11.59 -2.53 4.77
C THR A 149 11.20 -2.92 3.36
N GLU A 150 12.06 -3.57 2.57
CA GLU A 150 11.61 -4.13 1.29
C GLU A 150 10.54 -5.22 1.52
N GLU A 151 10.75 -6.09 2.51
CA GLU A 151 9.82 -7.17 2.85
C GLU A 151 8.55 -6.66 3.54
N SER A 152 8.69 -5.64 4.39
CA SER A 152 7.62 -5.05 5.21
C SER A 152 7.05 -3.75 4.63
N ARG A 153 7.42 -3.40 3.40
CA ARG A 153 7.03 -2.13 2.75
C ARG A 153 5.54 -1.89 2.81
N PHE A 154 4.75 -2.95 2.61
CA PHE A 154 3.30 -2.90 2.67
C PHE A 154 2.80 -2.41 4.04
N PHE A 155 3.37 -2.93 5.13
CA PHE A 155 3.07 -2.47 6.47
C PHE A 155 3.48 -1.00 6.69
N CYS A 156 4.68 -0.61 6.26
CA CYS A 156 5.14 0.78 6.38
C CYS A 156 4.20 1.75 5.65
N ILE A 157 3.69 1.38 4.47
CA ILE A 157 2.70 2.19 3.75
C ILE A 157 1.38 2.28 4.55
N LEU A 158 0.87 1.15 5.06
CA LEU A 158 -0.34 1.14 5.89
C LEU A 158 -0.21 2.03 7.13
N MET A 159 0.97 2.03 7.77
CA MET A 159 1.29 2.93 8.88
C MET A 159 1.18 4.38 8.48
N VAL A 160 1.87 4.78 7.40
CA VAL A 160 1.88 6.17 6.93
C VAL A 160 0.47 6.66 6.57
N LEU A 161 -0.35 5.79 5.99
CA LEU A 161 -1.74 6.11 5.70
C LEU A 161 -2.60 6.39 6.95
N MET A 162 -2.18 5.94 8.13
CA MET A 162 -2.88 6.21 9.40
C MET A 162 -2.99 7.70 9.70
N TRP A 163 -1.93 8.48 9.41
CA TRP A 163 -1.95 9.93 9.62
C TRP A 163 -2.19 10.73 8.34
N LYS A 164 -1.75 10.25 7.16
CA LYS A 164 -2.05 10.93 5.88
C LYS A 164 -3.55 11.01 5.58
N ARG A 165 -4.32 10.04 6.07
CA ARG A 165 -5.79 9.98 5.92
C ARG A 165 -6.50 10.09 7.26
N LYS A 166 -5.92 10.83 8.22
CA LYS A 166 -6.46 10.99 9.58
C LYS A 166 -7.86 11.60 9.61
N ASP A 167 -8.16 12.50 8.67
CA ASP A 167 -9.47 13.17 8.58
C ASP A 167 -10.60 12.20 8.19
N PHE A 168 -10.25 10.99 7.73
CA PHE A 168 -11.18 9.92 7.47
C PHE A 168 -11.12 8.90 8.62
N ALA A 169 -12.23 8.77 9.35
CA ALA A 169 -12.34 7.77 10.41
C ALA A 169 -12.17 6.35 9.82
N ALA A 170 -11.33 5.51 10.43
CA ALA A 170 -10.99 4.18 9.91
C ALA A 170 -12.21 3.26 9.69
N ASP A 171 -13.32 3.48 10.41
CA ASP A 171 -14.60 2.77 10.26
C ASP A 171 -14.44 1.24 10.30
N ILE A 172 -13.80 0.74 11.36
CA ILE A 172 -13.59 -0.70 11.56
C ILE A 172 -14.85 -1.28 12.22
N PRO A 173 -15.51 -2.27 11.60
CA PRO A 173 -16.69 -2.88 12.18
C PRO A 173 -16.32 -3.65 13.45
N GLU A 174 -17.22 -3.63 14.43
CA GLU A 174 -17.10 -4.48 15.61
C GLU A 174 -17.05 -5.97 15.19
N SER A 175 -16.09 -6.69 15.75
CA SER A 175 -15.87 -8.11 15.47
C SER A 175 -15.46 -8.82 16.75
N PRO A 176 -16.15 -9.92 17.14
CA PRO A 176 -15.73 -10.75 18.27
C PRO A 176 -14.30 -11.28 18.11
N GLU A 177 -13.90 -11.59 16.88
CA GLU A 177 -12.56 -12.05 16.54
C GLU A 177 -11.52 -10.96 16.81
N LEU A 178 -11.78 -9.73 16.36
CA LEU A 178 -10.91 -8.59 16.64
C LEU A 178 -10.82 -8.32 18.14
N THR A 179 -11.94 -8.35 18.87
CA THR A 179 -11.96 -8.20 20.32
C THR A 179 -11.10 -9.26 21.02
N ARG A 180 -11.16 -10.51 20.56
CA ARG A 180 -10.29 -11.59 21.07
C ARG A 180 -8.81 -11.36 20.73
N LEU A 181 -8.50 -10.90 19.53
CA LEU A 181 -7.11 -10.62 19.15
C LEU A 181 -6.51 -9.45 19.96
N LYS A 182 -7.34 -8.46 20.35
CA LYS A 182 -6.92 -7.35 21.21
C LYS A 182 -6.52 -7.78 22.63
N THR A 183 -6.87 -8.98 23.07
CA THR A 183 -6.41 -9.51 24.38
C THR A 183 -4.97 -10.01 24.35
N LEU A 184 -4.37 -10.14 23.16
CA LEU A 184 -2.96 -10.53 23.02
C LEU A 184 -2.06 -9.42 23.57
N PHE A 185 -0.97 -9.79 24.24
CA PHE A 185 -0.02 -8.84 24.85
C PHE A 185 0.56 -7.81 23.86
N ILE A 186 0.57 -8.17 22.57
CA ILE A 186 1.11 -7.34 21.49
C ILE A 186 0.28 -6.07 21.31
N TYR A 187 -1.05 -6.17 21.42
CA TYR A 187 -1.95 -5.04 21.21
C TYR A 187 -1.69 -3.86 22.16
N PRO A 188 -1.72 -4.02 23.51
CA PRO A 188 -1.45 -2.90 24.41
C PRO A 188 0.00 -2.39 24.31
N LYS A 189 0.96 -3.25 23.95
CA LYS A 189 2.35 -2.84 23.74
C LYS A 189 2.50 -1.96 22.50
N LEU A 190 1.85 -2.34 21.40
CA LEU A 190 1.82 -1.58 20.16
C LEU A 190 1.17 -0.20 20.35
N LEU A 191 0.05 -0.13 21.09
CA LEU A 191 -0.57 1.13 21.50
C LEU A 191 0.43 2.02 22.24
N SER A 192 1.07 1.50 23.30
CA SER A 192 1.96 2.28 24.14
C SER A 192 3.15 2.82 23.36
N LEU A 193 3.77 2.02 22.50
CA LEU A 193 4.90 2.45 21.68
C LEU A 193 4.48 3.53 20.68
N THR A 194 3.36 3.31 19.99
CA THR A 194 2.81 4.25 19.02
C THR A 194 2.49 5.59 19.65
N LYS A 195 1.86 5.57 20.83
CA LYS A 195 1.55 6.77 21.58
C LYS A 195 2.81 7.55 21.98
N ASN A 196 3.82 6.86 22.49
CA ASN A 196 5.03 7.52 22.99
C ASN A 196 5.93 8.07 21.87
N ILE A 197 5.93 7.43 20.70
CA ILE A 197 6.84 7.76 19.60
C ILE A 197 6.12 8.62 18.57
N MET A 198 5.02 8.12 18.01
CA MET A 198 4.39 8.72 16.84
C MET A 198 3.57 9.97 17.16
N GLU A 199 2.80 9.98 18.26
CA GLU A 199 2.00 11.17 18.61
C GLU A 199 2.88 12.40 18.87
N SER A 200 4.02 12.19 19.53
CA SER A 200 5.01 13.25 19.75
C SER A 200 5.71 13.68 18.46
N ALA A 201 6.09 12.73 17.59
CA ALA A 201 6.81 13.05 16.36
C ALA A 201 5.94 13.73 15.29
N LEU A 202 4.64 13.42 15.29
CA LEU A 202 3.66 13.93 14.32
C LEU A 202 2.83 15.10 14.85
N GLU A 203 2.92 15.42 16.15
CA GLU A 203 2.11 16.44 16.83
C GLU A 203 0.59 16.21 16.67
N ILE A 204 0.17 14.95 16.74
CA ILE A 204 -1.24 14.52 16.62
C ILE A 204 -1.64 13.56 17.74
N THR A 205 -2.94 13.45 18.01
CA THR A 205 -3.49 12.46 18.94
C THR A 205 -4.25 11.38 18.18
N PHE A 206 -3.97 10.12 18.43
CA PHE A 206 -4.69 9.00 17.82
C PHE A 206 -5.92 8.60 18.62
N THR A 207 -6.96 8.21 17.90
CA THR A 207 -8.19 7.66 18.48
C THR A 207 -8.05 6.16 18.72
N GLN A 208 -8.99 5.58 19.46
CA GLN A 208 -9.03 4.13 19.64
C GLN A 208 -9.18 3.38 18.30
N ALA A 209 -9.91 3.96 17.33
CA ALA A 209 -10.08 3.38 16.00
C ALA A 209 -8.76 3.40 15.19
N ASP A 210 -7.91 4.41 15.38
CA ASP A 210 -6.58 4.47 14.76
C ASP A 210 -5.69 3.34 15.27
N TYR A 211 -5.72 3.09 16.58
CA TYR A 211 -4.96 1.98 17.15
C TYR A 211 -5.50 0.60 16.76
N ASP A 212 -6.80 0.47 16.56
CA ASP A 212 -7.41 -0.74 16.02
C ASP A 212 -6.95 -0.98 14.58
N TYR A 213 -6.91 0.08 13.77
CA TYR A 213 -6.40 0.04 12.41
C TYR A 213 -4.92 -0.37 12.37
N LEU A 214 -4.10 0.25 13.22
CA LEU A 214 -2.70 -0.10 13.40
C LEU A 214 -2.51 -1.59 13.70
N PHE A 215 -3.32 -2.14 14.60
CA PHE A 215 -3.22 -3.54 14.94
C PHE A 215 -3.63 -4.45 13.77
N LEU A 216 -4.63 -4.08 12.98
CA LEU A 216 -4.96 -4.79 11.74
C LEU A 216 -3.82 -4.73 10.73
N ALA A 217 -3.16 -3.57 10.58
CA ALA A 217 -1.99 -3.41 9.74
C ALA A 217 -0.85 -4.33 10.23
N TYR A 218 -0.60 -4.37 11.54
CA TYR A 218 0.36 -5.30 12.15
C TYR A 218 0.03 -6.76 11.84
N CYS A 219 -1.24 -7.17 11.84
CA CYS A 219 -1.62 -8.54 11.46
C CYS A 219 -1.34 -8.88 9.98
N THR A 220 -1.05 -7.90 9.12
CA THR A 220 -0.60 -8.13 7.74
C THR A 220 0.92 -8.31 7.63
N ASP A 221 1.64 -7.95 8.68
CA ASP A 221 3.09 -8.07 8.76
C ASP A 221 3.49 -9.40 9.39
N SER A 222 4.34 -10.15 8.69
CA SER A 222 4.81 -11.45 9.18
C SER A 222 6.12 -11.37 9.97
N GLN A 223 6.85 -10.24 9.95
CA GLN A 223 8.27 -10.24 10.31
C GLN A 223 8.77 -8.99 11.06
N SER A 224 8.08 -7.84 11.06
CA SER A 224 8.69 -6.56 11.44
C SER A 224 8.72 -6.28 12.94
N PHE A 225 7.78 -6.81 13.74
CA PHE A 225 7.75 -6.56 15.19
C PHE A 225 7.95 -7.83 16.02
N PHE A 226 8.62 -7.65 17.16
CA PHE A 226 8.72 -8.62 18.25
C PHE A 226 9.37 -9.96 17.89
N GLN A 227 10.31 -9.96 16.93
CA GLN A 227 10.97 -11.18 16.42
C GLN A 227 11.58 -12.07 17.53
N ARG A 228 12.00 -11.50 18.66
CA ARG A 228 12.60 -12.24 19.79
C ARG A 228 11.66 -12.54 20.97
N GLN A 229 10.40 -12.09 20.93
CA GLN A 229 9.43 -12.30 22.03
C GLN A 229 8.45 -13.45 21.80
N MET A 230 8.38 -14.00 20.57
CA MET A 230 7.56 -15.18 20.25
C MET A 230 8.31 -16.52 20.38
N VAL A 231 9.60 -16.50 20.73
CA VAL A 231 10.38 -17.70 21.06
C VAL A 231 10.47 -17.81 22.58
N ARG A 232 9.37 -18.21 23.22
CA ARG A 232 9.35 -18.75 24.58
C ARG A 232 8.28 -19.83 24.70
#